data_AF-A4ALB5-F1
#
_entry.id   AF-A4ALB5-F1
#
_cell.length_a   1.000
_cell.length_b   1.000
_cell.length_c   1.000
_cell.angle_alpha   90.00
_cell.angle_beta   90.00
_cell.angle_gamma   90.00
#
_symmetry.space_group_name_H-M   'P 1'
#
loop_
_entity.id
_entity.type
_entity.pdbx_description
1 polymer ?
#
loop_
_entity_poly.entity_id
_entity_poly.type
_entity_poly.pdbx_seq_one_letter_code
_entity_poly.pdbx_strand_id
1 'polypeptide(L)'
;MTFKFHARTTPLPAILSSAVLLTLVLSGCTATESATGEVVDESAAAEIDYAAIDDDSLFVLATYPIEAGELVGDAPEDHAAVWERFTELFDPSLHSEITMFVAIDADQSGGTDGAMQRNGLNPDETYLALDTSGAVAPDVLDRTMIHEFAHLITLRDDQIPKDASTVASCQVYAEVDGCPADDSYLYSYFSEFWPGFTIDMFDAETEEDKEARYTPDEFVTDYAATIPTEDAAEVFAEWVLADELPTGESVVDNKLRFFEDYPELVEIRDSVRAALAL
;
A
#
# COMPACT_ATOMS: atom_id res chain seq x y z
N MET A 1 3.54 -8.19 44.16
CA MET A 1 2.51 -9.26 44.13
C MET A 1 2.88 -10.19 43.00
N THR A 2 3.29 -11.41 43.33
CA THR A 2 3.96 -12.34 42.41
C THR A 2 3.02 -13.51 42.17
N PHE A 3 2.43 -13.61 40.98
CA PHE A 3 1.55 -14.73 40.63
C PHE A 3 2.35 -15.85 39.97
N LYS A 4 2.51 -16.97 40.69
CA LYS A 4 3.00 -18.25 40.18
C LYS A 4 1.82 -19.06 39.62
N PHE A 5 1.82 -19.35 38.32
CA PHE A 5 0.94 -20.36 37.74
C PHE A 5 1.48 -21.77 38.01
N HIS A 6 0.66 -22.63 38.59
CA HIS A 6 0.93 -24.07 38.76
C HIS A 6 0.24 -24.85 37.64
N ALA A 7 1.03 -25.59 36.86
CA ALA A 7 0.54 -26.60 35.93
C ALA A 7 -0.10 -27.78 36.71
N ARG A 8 -1.24 -28.27 36.23
CA ARG A 8 -1.84 -29.54 36.66
C ARG A 8 -2.02 -30.45 35.45
N THR A 9 -1.20 -31.49 35.40
CA THR A 9 -1.38 -32.69 34.58
C THR A 9 -2.29 -33.68 35.30
N THR A 10 -3.25 -34.29 34.60
CA THR A 10 -3.94 -35.51 35.04
C THR A 10 -4.20 -36.45 33.85
N PRO A 11 -4.25 -37.79 34.08
CA PRO A 11 -3.88 -38.79 33.10
C PRO A 11 -5.07 -39.49 32.40
N LEU A 12 -4.78 -40.14 31.26
CA LEU A 12 -5.67 -41.05 30.54
C LEU A 12 -5.99 -42.34 31.33
N PRO A 13 -7.17 -42.95 31.11
CA PRO A 13 -7.38 -44.37 31.33
C PRO A 13 -7.30 -45.18 30.02
N ALA A 14 -6.62 -46.31 30.08
CA ALA A 14 -6.65 -47.38 29.09
C ALA A 14 -7.36 -48.58 29.71
N ILE A 15 -8.41 -49.14 29.07
CA ILE A 15 -8.86 -50.53 29.31
C ILE A 15 -9.46 -51.16 28.03
N LEU A 16 -8.71 -52.16 27.54
CA LEU A 16 -9.04 -53.49 27.01
C LEU A 16 -10.37 -53.84 26.28
N SER A 17 -10.14 -54.45 25.10
CA SER A 17 -10.61 -55.74 24.58
C SER A 17 -12.10 -56.10 24.58
N SER A 18 -12.61 -56.45 23.38
CA SER A 18 -13.05 -57.82 23.09
C SER A 18 -13.14 -58.07 21.59
N ALA A 19 -12.50 -59.16 21.15
CA ALA A 19 -12.63 -59.74 19.83
C ALA A 19 -13.95 -60.51 19.72
N VAL A 20 -14.66 -60.34 18.60
CA VAL A 20 -15.65 -61.31 18.12
C VAL A 20 -15.35 -61.59 16.65
N LEU A 21 -15.17 -62.89 16.39
CA LEU A 21 -14.88 -63.50 15.10
C LEU A 21 -16.20 -63.89 14.41
N LEU A 22 -16.15 -64.00 13.08
CA LEU A 22 -17.04 -64.76 12.18
C LEU A 22 -18.34 -64.02 11.76
N THR A 23 -18.54 -63.69 10.49
CA THR A 23 -18.85 -64.68 9.45
C THR A 23 -18.68 -64.10 8.03
N LEU A 24 -18.11 -64.90 7.14
CA LEU A 24 -18.10 -64.70 5.68
C LEU A 24 -19.49 -65.04 5.11
N VAL A 25 -20.05 -64.17 4.28
CA VAL A 25 -21.01 -64.55 3.23
C VAL A 25 -20.63 -63.83 1.94
N LEU A 26 -20.31 -64.62 0.90
CA LEU A 26 -20.09 -64.19 -0.47
C LEU A 26 -21.41 -64.24 -1.24
N SER A 27 -21.80 -63.13 -1.86
CA SER A 27 -22.72 -62.99 -3.01
C SER A 27 -22.67 -61.49 -3.36
N GLY A 28 -22.22 -61.02 -4.52
CA GLY A 28 -22.65 -61.36 -5.87
C GLY A 28 -23.17 -60.06 -6.52
N CYS A 29 -22.42 -59.54 -7.50
CA CYS A 29 -22.68 -58.44 -8.45
C CYS A 29 -23.91 -57.53 -8.28
N THR A 30 -23.68 -56.21 -8.25
CA THR A 30 -24.20 -55.25 -9.26
C THR A 30 -23.45 -53.91 -9.15
N ALA A 31 -23.19 -53.29 -10.30
CA ALA A 31 -22.51 -52.01 -10.45
C ALA A 31 -23.34 -50.84 -9.91
N THR A 32 -22.66 -49.91 -9.26
CA THR A 32 -23.08 -48.51 -9.09
C THR A 32 -21.82 -47.66 -9.06
N GLU A 33 -21.76 -46.70 -9.98
CA GLU A 33 -20.75 -45.64 -10.03
C GLU A 33 -20.56 -45.01 -8.65
N SER A 34 -19.34 -45.08 -8.12
CA SER A 34 -18.91 -44.19 -7.06
C SER A 34 -18.01 -43.17 -7.73
N ALA A 35 -18.54 -41.97 -7.89
CA ALA A 35 -17.77 -40.78 -8.19
C ALA A 35 -16.51 -40.78 -7.32
N THR A 36 -15.35 -40.74 -7.96
CA THR A 36 -14.15 -40.22 -7.34
C THR A 36 -14.45 -38.78 -7.00
N GLY A 37 -14.85 -38.54 -5.76
CA GLY A 37 -14.78 -37.21 -5.16
C GLY A 37 -13.30 -36.86 -5.13
N GLU A 38 -12.85 -36.20 -6.19
CA GLU A 38 -11.68 -35.35 -6.13
C GLU A 38 -12.00 -34.35 -5.01
N VAL A 39 -11.30 -34.51 -3.89
CA VAL A 39 -11.24 -33.48 -2.87
C VAL A 39 -10.60 -32.31 -3.60
N VAL A 40 -11.44 -31.37 -4.01
CA VAL A 40 -10.99 -30.08 -4.54
C VAL A 40 -10.16 -29.49 -3.41
N ASP A 41 -8.88 -29.32 -3.71
CA ASP A 41 -7.89 -28.71 -2.83
C ASP A 41 -8.48 -27.39 -2.32
N GLU A 42 -8.67 -27.32 -1.01
CA GLU A 42 -9.09 -26.11 -0.31
C GLU A 42 -8.03 -25.07 -0.64
N SER A 43 -8.40 -24.01 -1.36
CA SER A 43 -7.48 -23.00 -1.89
C SER A 43 -6.48 -22.62 -0.80
N ALA A 44 -5.22 -22.98 -0.97
CA ALA A 44 -4.17 -22.46 -0.13
C ALA A 44 -4.17 -20.94 -0.38
N ALA A 45 -4.79 -20.19 0.54
CA ALA A 45 -4.54 -18.77 0.63
C ALA A 45 -3.02 -18.60 0.62
N ALA A 46 -2.49 -17.81 -0.31
CA ALA A 46 -1.07 -17.56 -0.38
C ALA A 46 -0.59 -17.11 1.01
N GLU A 47 0.45 -17.75 1.53
CA GLU A 47 1.03 -17.36 2.81
C GLU A 47 1.49 -15.90 2.68
N ILE A 48 1.05 -15.03 3.60
CA ILE A 48 1.40 -13.61 3.57
C ILE A 48 2.90 -13.47 3.83
N ASP A 49 3.62 -12.89 2.87
CA ASP A 49 5.05 -12.60 3.01
C ASP A 49 5.26 -11.25 3.70
N TYR A 50 5.13 -11.24 5.03
CA TYR A 50 5.36 -10.03 5.83
C TYR A 50 6.78 -9.47 5.70
N ALA A 51 7.75 -10.27 5.28
CA ALA A 51 9.11 -9.77 5.05
C ALA A 51 9.22 -9.00 3.73
N ALA A 52 8.36 -9.30 2.75
CA ALA A 52 8.25 -8.52 1.52
C ALA A 52 7.52 -7.18 1.75
N ILE A 53 6.57 -7.15 2.69
CA ILE A 53 5.82 -5.93 3.04
C ILE A 53 6.67 -5.01 3.95
N ASP A 54 7.38 -5.57 4.94
CA ASP A 54 8.24 -4.81 5.87
C ASP A 54 7.55 -3.63 6.58
N ASP A 55 6.24 -3.71 6.78
CA ASP A 55 5.43 -2.75 7.52
C ASP A 55 4.57 -3.49 8.55
N ASP A 56 4.88 -3.31 9.82
CA ASP A 56 4.18 -3.96 10.94
C ASP A 56 2.94 -3.20 11.42
N SER A 57 2.64 -2.04 10.82
CA SER A 57 1.44 -1.25 11.10
C SER A 57 0.22 -1.73 10.32
N LEU A 58 0.42 -2.45 9.21
CA LEU A 58 -0.65 -2.90 8.32
C LEU A 58 -1.32 -4.19 8.81
N PHE A 59 -2.64 -4.15 8.91
CA PHE A 59 -3.46 -5.36 9.05
C PHE A 59 -3.73 -5.98 7.68
N VAL A 60 -2.83 -6.87 7.26
CA VAL A 60 -2.88 -7.53 5.94
C VAL A 60 -3.93 -8.64 5.93
N LEU A 61 -4.90 -8.52 5.01
CA LEU A 61 -5.93 -9.52 4.74
C LEU A 61 -5.44 -10.58 3.75
N ALA A 62 -4.78 -10.16 2.67
CA ALA A 62 -4.24 -11.02 1.63
C ALA A 62 -3.16 -10.31 0.81
N THR A 63 -2.37 -11.10 0.08
CA THR A 63 -1.40 -10.58 -0.91
C THR A 63 -1.60 -11.28 -2.24
N TYR A 64 -1.36 -10.55 -3.33
CA TYR A 64 -1.54 -11.04 -4.69
C TYR A 64 -0.35 -10.60 -5.54
N PRO A 65 0.39 -11.53 -6.17
CA PRO A 65 1.34 -11.16 -7.21
C PRO A 65 0.61 -10.49 -8.37
N ILE A 66 1.27 -9.51 -8.99
CA ILE A 66 0.81 -8.85 -10.21
C ILE A 66 1.62 -9.34 -11.39
N GLU A 67 0.93 -9.86 -12.40
CA GLU A 67 1.54 -10.26 -13.67
C GLU A 67 0.82 -9.56 -14.82
N ALA A 68 1.57 -8.79 -15.62
CA ALA A 68 1.04 -8.06 -16.77
C ALA A 68 -0.15 -7.13 -16.44
N GLY A 69 -0.14 -6.53 -15.24
CA GLY A 69 -1.19 -5.61 -14.76
C GLY A 69 -2.38 -6.28 -14.09
N GLU A 70 -2.37 -7.61 -13.95
CA GLU A 70 -3.49 -8.39 -13.43
C GLU A 70 -3.12 -9.11 -12.14
N LEU A 71 -4.10 -9.26 -11.23
CA LEU A 71 -3.95 -10.09 -10.03
C LEU A 71 -3.74 -11.56 -10.40
N VAL A 72 -2.74 -12.19 -9.81
CA VAL A 72 -2.53 -13.64 -9.91
C VAL A 72 -3.16 -14.34 -8.71
N GLY A 73 -4.13 -15.21 -8.97
CA GLY A 73 -4.79 -16.02 -7.95
C GLY A 73 -6.32 -15.86 -7.98
N ASP A 74 -6.99 -16.43 -6.99
CA ASP A 74 -8.44 -16.30 -6.80
C ASP A 74 -8.70 -15.21 -5.75
N ALA A 75 -8.79 -13.96 -6.21
CA ALA A 75 -9.09 -12.82 -5.35
C ALA A 75 -10.61 -12.73 -5.10
N PRO A 76 -11.05 -12.56 -3.84
CA PRO A 76 -12.42 -12.18 -3.52
C PRO A 76 -12.88 -10.93 -4.29
N GLU A 77 -14.19 -10.82 -4.53
CA GLU A 77 -14.78 -9.76 -5.37
C GLU A 77 -14.45 -8.35 -4.88
N ASP A 78 -14.44 -8.13 -3.56
CA ASP A 78 -14.05 -6.87 -2.93
C ASP A 78 -12.58 -6.52 -3.17
N HIS A 79 -11.68 -7.50 -3.09
CA HIS A 79 -10.25 -7.29 -3.35
C HIS A 79 -9.98 -7.02 -4.84
N ALA A 80 -10.61 -7.81 -5.72
CA ALA A 80 -10.48 -7.66 -7.17
C ALA A 80 -11.04 -6.32 -7.65
N ALA A 81 -12.16 -5.86 -7.09
CA ALA A 81 -12.78 -4.59 -7.45
C ALA A 81 -11.89 -3.39 -7.08
N VAL A 82 -11.17 -3.44 -5.96
CA VAL A 82 -10.23 -2.37 -5.56
C VAL A 82 -9.03 -2.30 -6.51
N TRP A 83 -8.44 -3.45 -6.89
CA TRP A 83 -7.38 -3.46 -7.89
C TRP A 83 -7.88 -3.01 -9.26
N GLU A 84 -9.03 -3.50 -9.71
CA GLU A 84 -9.65 -3.07 -10.97
C GLU A 84 -9.84 -1.55 -10.97
N ARG A 85 -10.35 -0.99 -9.86
CA ARG A 85 -10.50 0.45 -9.71
C ARG A 85 -9.18 1.20 -9.83
N PHE A 86 -8.11 0.74 -9.17
CA PHE A 86 -6.78 1.34 -9.33
C PHE A 86 -6.31 1.31 -10.79
N THR A 87 -6.51 0.20 -11.50
CA THR A 87 -6.13 0.07 -12.92
C THR A 87 -7.02 0.87 -13.89
N GLU A 88 -8.25 1.19 -13.50
CA GLU A 88 -9.11 2.11 -14.24
C GLU A 88 -8.61 3.56 -14.14
N LEU A 89 -8.13 3.96 -12.96
CA LEU A 89 -7.56 5.29 -12.74
C LEU A 89 -6.19 5.41 -13.40
N PHE A 90 -5.36 4.36 -13.30
CA PHE A 90 -3.99 4.36 -13.79
C PHE A 90 -3.75 3.17 -14.72
N ASP A 91 -3.51 3.45 -16.01
CA ASP A 91 -3.20 2.42 -17.00
C ASP A 91 -2.00 1.56 -16.53
N PRO A 92 -2.03 0.22 -16.67
CA PRO A 92 -0.94 -0.66 -16.25
C PRO A 92 0.46 -0.31 -16.77
N SER A 93 0.56 0.38 -17.91
CA SER A 93 1.85 0.88 -18.41
C SER A 93 2.47 1.98 -17.56
N LEU A 94 1.68 2.64 -16.70
CA LEU A 94 2.13 3.68 -15.77
C LEU A 94 2.64 3.13 -14.44
N HIS A 95 2.52 1.83 -14.16
CA HIS A 95 2.86 1.25 -12.86
C HIS A 95 3.43 -0.18 -12.94
N SER A 96 4.24 -0.44 -13.96
CA SER A 96 4.79 -1.78 -14.22
C SER A 96 5.67 -2.36 -13.10
N GLU A 97 6.18 -1.52 -12.20
CA GLU A 97 6.97 -1.92 -11.03
C GLU A 97 6.12 -2.38 -9.83
N ILE A 98 4.79 -2.19 -9.85
CA ILE A 98 3.92 -2.80 -8.84
C ILE A 98 3.83 -4.30 -9.13
N THR A 99 4.52 -5.10 -8.32
CA THR A 99 4.54 -6.57 -8.47
C THR A 99 3.68 -7.28 -7.43
N MET A 100 3.15 -6.55 -6.46
CA MET A 100 2.33 -7.10 -5.38
C MET A 100 1.21 -6.13 -4.99
N PHE A 101 -0.02 -6.64 -4.98
CA PHE A 101 -1.15 -5.97 -4.34
C PHE A 101 -1.37 -6.56 -2.95
N VAL A 102 -1.52 -5.69 -1.94
CA VAL A 102 -1.70 -6.03 -0.54
C VAL A 102 -3.09 -5.53 -0.10
N ALA A 103 -4.02 -6.45 0.09
CA ALA A 103 -5.34 -6.13 0.61
C ALA A 103 -5.25 -5.91 2.13
N ILE A 104 -5.67 -4.74 2.62
CA ILE A 104 -5.62 -4.39 4.04
C ILE A 104 -7.01 -4.05 4.60
N ASP A 105 -7.10 -4.05 5.93
CA ASP A 105 -8.24 -3.51 6.69
C ASP A 105 -7.83 -2.20 7.36
N ALA A 106 -8.39 -1.07 6.90
CA ALA A 106 -7.98 0.25 7.39
C ALA A 106 -8.27 0.47 8.88
N ASP A 107 -9.43 0.01 9.37
CA ASP A 107 -9.81 0.14 10.79
C ASP A 107 -8.84 -0.61 11.70
N GLN A 108 -8.38 -1.79 11.27
CA GLN A 108 -7.40 -2.59 12.00
C GLN A 108 -5.95 -2.12 11.78
N SER A 109 -5.69 -1.39 10.69
CA SER A 109 -4.39 -0.74 10.38
C SER A 109 -4.25 0.64 11.03
N GLY A 110 -5.07 0.97 12.04
CA GLY A 110 -4.97 2.23 12.77
C GLY A 110 -5.41 3.46 11.96
N GLY A 111 -6.16 3.27 10.88
CA GLY A 111 -6.63 4.33 9.98
C GLY A 111 -5.86 4.44 8.67
N THR A 112 -4.78 3.68 8.48
CA THR A 112 -4.06 3.60 7.20
C THR A 112 -4.92 2.92 6.15
N ASP A 113 -5.30 3.65 5.10
CA ASP A 113 -6.14 3.14 4.00
C ASP A 113 -5.37 2.83 2.71
N GLY A 114 -4.09 3.23 2.64
CA GLY A 114 -3.18 2.90 1.56
C GLY A 114 -1.72 2.95 2.01
N ALA A 115 -0.86 2.28 1.25
CA ALA A 115 0.59 2.44 1.34
C ALA A 115 1.26 2.01 0.03
N MET A 116 2.26 2.76 -0.42
CA MET A 116 3.12 2.42 -1.55
C MET A 116 4.56 2.35 -1.07
N GLN A 117 5.16 1.15 -1.08
CA GLN A 117 6.52 0.98 -0.60
C GLN A 117 7.30 -0.02 -1.45
N ARG A 118 8.62 0.13 -1.44
CA ARG A 118 9.52 -0.90 -2.00
C ARG A 118 9.37 -2.19 -1.22
N ASN A 119 9.48 -3.31 -1.92
CA ASN A 119 9.47 -4.62 -1.30
C ASN A 119 10.73 -4.83 -0.45
N GLY A 120 10.54 -5.22 0.81
CA GLY A 120 11.62 -5.41 1.80
C GLY A 120 12.62 -6.53 1.44
N LEU A 121 12.24 -7.46 0.56
CA LEU A 121 13.10 -8.54 0.05
C LEU A 121 13.73 -8.19 -1.32
N ASN A 122 13.07 -7.38 -2.14
CA ASN A 122 13.54 -6.96 -3.45
C ASN A 122 13.23 -5.46 -3.70
N PRO A 123 14.18 -4.54 -3.47
CA PRO A 123 13.93 -3.09 -3.57
C PRO A 123 13.73 -2.58 -5.02
N ASP A 124 13.86 -3.45 -6.02
CA ASP A 124 13.50 -3.17 -7.42
C ASP A 124 12.02 -3.43 -7.70
N GLU A 125 11.29 -3.98 -6.74
CA GLU A 125 9.86 -4.24 -6.78
C GLU A 125 9.13 -3.36 -5.77
N THR A 126 7.88 -3.01 -6.08
CA THR A 126 7.02 -2.19 -5.23
C THR A 126 5.73 -2.96 -4.92
N TYR A 127 5.21 -2.79 -3.71
CA TYR A 127 3.85 -3.21 -3.38
C TYR A 127 2.92 -2.01 -3.22
N LEU A 128 1.65 -2.22 -3.58
CA LEU A 128 0.55 -1.29 -3.29
C LEU A 128 -0.37 -1.96 -2.27
N ALA A 129 -0.54 -1.35 -1.11
CA ALA A 129 -1.55 -1.68 -0.13
C ALA A 129 -2.75 -0.74 -0.26
N LEU A 130 -3.97 -1.28 -0.22
CA LEU A 130 -5.22 -0.50 -0.19
C LEU A 130 -6.28 -1.19 0.66
N ASP A 131 -7.14 -0.40 1.31
CA ASP A 131 -8.30 -0.91 2.01
C ASP A 131 -9.22 -1.69 1.07
N THR A 132 -9.49 -2.95 1.43
CA THR A 132 -10.49 -3.79 0.77
C THR A 132 -11.61 -4.19 1.73
N SER A 133 -11.53 -3.78 3.00
CA SER A 133 -12.52 -4.12 4.02
C SER A 133 -13.86 -3.40 3.86
N GLY A 134 -13.85 -2.29 3.11
CA GLY A 134 -15.00 -1.39 2.95
C GLY A 134 -15.17 -0.42 4.11
N ALA A 135 -14.14 -0.25 4.95
CA ALA A 135 -14.10 0.77 6.00
C ALA A 135 -13.99 2.18 5.40
N VAL A 136 -13.36 2.29 4.22
CA VAL A 136 -13.10 3.57 3.54
C VAL A 136 -14.17 3.85 2.50
N ALA A 137 -14.66 5.10 2.45
CA ALA A 137 -15.64 5.51 1.46
C ALA A 137 -15.01 5.52 0.05
N PRO A 138 -15.75 5.17 -1.02
CA PRO A 138 -15.16 5.04 -2.36
C PRO A 138 -14.43 6.29 -2.88
N ASP A 139 -14.96 7.48 -2.61
CA ASP A 139 -14.32 8.76 -3.01
C ASP A 139 -13.05 9.06 -2.21
N VAL A 140 -12.99 8.62 -0.96
CA VAL A 140 -11.78 8.72 -0.14
C VAL A 140 -10.74 7.71 -0.63
N LEU A 141 -11.16 6.48 -0.96
CA LEU A 141 -10.25 5.46 -1.49
C LEU A 141 -9.69 5.86 -2.87
N ASP A 142 -10.49 6.48 -3.75
CA ASP A 142 -10.02 7.06 -5.01
C ASP A 142 -8.94 8.12 -4.76
N ARG A 143 -9.12 9.00 -3.75
CA ARG A 143 -8.09 9.99 -3.34
C ARG A 143 -6.83 9.28 -2.83
N THR A 144 -6.97 8.27 -1.98
CA THR A 144 -5.84 7.46 -1.49
C THR A 144 -5.07 6.82 -2.65
N MET A 145 -5.75 6.22 -3.62
CA MET A 145 -5.10 5.66 -4.81
C MET A 145 -4.27 6.70 -5.58
N ILE A 146 -4.76 7.93 -5.67
CA ILE A 146 -4.04 9.03 -6.33
C ILE A 146 -2.83 9.47 -5.50
N HIS A 147 -2.96 9.55 -4.18
CA HIS A 147 -1.86 9.83 -3.25
C HIS A 147 -0.76 8.75 -3.38
N GLU A 148 -1.12 7.48 -3.29
CA GLU A 148 -0.15 6.37 -3.40
C GLU A 148 0.51 6.29 -4.78
N PHE A 149 -0.23 6.62 -5.83
CA PHE A 149 0.36 6.74 -7.17
C PHE A 149 1.36 7.91 -7.25
N ALA A 150 1.13 9.00 -6.51
CA ALA A 150 2.09 10.10 -6.43
C ALA A 150 3.41 9.65 -5.80
N HIS A 151 3.38 8.87 -4.72
CA HIS A 151 4.57 8.23 -4.15
C HIS A 151 5.28 7.39 -5.21
N LEU A 152 4.55 6.55 -5.95
CA LEU A 152 5.14 5.71 -7.00
C LEU A 152 5.95 6.54 -8.01
N ILE A 153 5.34 7.57 -8.62
CA ILE A 153 5.98 8.32 -9.71
C ILE A 153 7.08 9.27 -9.23
N THR A 154 7.04 9.70 -7.96
CA THR A 154 8.01 10.65 -7.39
C THR A 154 9.18 9.96 -6.70
N LEU A 155 9.05 8.68 -6.33
CA LEU A 155 10.08 7.89 -5.63
C LEU A 155 10.74 6.82 -6.53
N ARG A 156 10.42 6.78 -7.82
CA ARG A 156 11.12 5.93 -8.80
C ARG A 156 12.62 6.15 -8.80
N ASP A 157 13.36 5.16 -9.29
CA ASP A 157 14.83 5.18 -9.33
C ASP A 157 15.42 6.32 -10.20
N ASP A 158 14.67 6.85 -11.17
CA ASP A 158 15.07 8.04 -11.94
C ASP A 158 14.84 9.35 -11.19
N GLN A 159 13.92 9.37 -10.22
CA GLN A 159 13.64 10.52 -9.35
C GLN A 159 14.53 10.53 -8.11
N ILE A 160 14.61 9.39 -7.41
CA ILE A 160 15.46 9.15 -6.25
C ILE A 160 16.41 7.99 -6.56
N PRO A 161 17.61 8.27 -7.11
CA PRO A 161 18.60 7.24 -7.34
C PRO A 161 18.99 6.54 -6.03
N LYS A 162 18.99 5.20 -6.06
CA LYS A 162 19.39 4.34 -4.94
C LYS A 162 20.89 4.49 -4.62
N ASP A 163 21.22 5.50 -3.83
CA ASP A 163 22.57 5.73 -3.32
C ASP A 163 22.51 6.38 -1.94
N ALA A 164 22.37 5.53 -0.92
CA ALA A 164 22.37 5.95 0.49
C ALA A 164 23.62 6.76 0.90
N SER A 165 24.72 6.71 0.14
CA SER A 165 25.91 7.52 0.42
C SER A 165 25.71 9.01 0.11
N THR A 166 24.69 9.36 -0.67
CA THR A 166 24.36 10.74 -1.04
C THR A 166 23.53 11.47 0.02
N VAL A 167 22.76 10.72 0.84
CA VAL A 167 21.78 11.23 1.81
C VAL A 167 22.38 12.28 2.74
N ALA A 168 23.53 11.98 3.37
CA ALA A 168 24.19 12.88 4.32
C ALA A 168 24.71 14.20 3.71
N SER A 169 24.79 14.28 2.38
CA SER A 169 25.25 15.45 1.65
C SER A 169 24.16 16.10 0.78
N CYS A 170 22.93 15.61 0.88
CA CYS A 170 21.83 16.10 0.07
C CYS A 170 21.52 17.57 0.40
N GLN A 171 21.26 18.36 -0.64
CA GLN A 171 20.98 19.79 -0.49
C GLN A 171 19.53 20.08 -0.10
N VAL A 172 18.66 19.10 -0.33
CA VAL A 172 17.24 19.08 0.03
C VAL A 172 16.97 17.90 0.95
N TYR A 173 15.72 17.73 1.36
CA TYR A 173 15.29 16.51 2.04
C TYR A 173 15.63 15.28 1.17
N ALA A 174 16.16 14.25 1.82
CA ALA A 174 16.53 12.99 1.19
C ALA A 174 15.72 11.88 1.83
N GLU A 175 15.35 10.91 1.01
CA GLU A 175 14.84 9.64 1.50
C GLU A 175 15.99 8.79 2.03
N VAL A 176 15.66 7.76 2.81
CA VAL A 176 16.65 6.79 3.31
C VAL A 176 17.40 6.08 2.18
N ASP A 177 16.77 5.96 1.01
CA ASP A 177 17.31 5.31 -0.19
C ASP A 177 18.31 6.18 -0.96
N GLY A 178 18.18 7.51 -0.88
CA GLY A 178 18.99 8.42 -1.67
C GLY A 178 18.52 9.88 -1.69
N CYS A 179 19.41 10.74 -2.16
CA CYS A 179 19.08 12.13 -2.46
C CYS A 179 18.31 12.23 -3.78
N PRO A 180 17.27 13.08 -3.88
CA PRO A 180 16.60 13.34 -5.15
C PRO A 180 17.59 13.77 -6.24
N ALA A 181 17.44 13.25 -7.45
CA ALA A 181 18.21 13.69 -8.61
C ALA A 181 17.95 15.18 -8.90
N ASP A 182 18.95 15.92 -9.36
CA ASP A 182 18.87 17.37 -9.56
C ASP A 182 17.73 17.81 -10.50
N ASP A 183 17.29 16.92 -11.40
CA ASP A 183 16.19 17.13 -12.36
C ASP A 183 14.89 16.39 -12.00
N SER A 184 14.77 15.85 -10.79
CA SER A 184 13.55 15.18 -10.32
C SER A 184 12.47 16.17 -9.88
N TYR A 185 11.22 15.69 -9.85
CA TYR A 185 10.08 16.45 -9.34
C TYR A 185 10.32 16.85 -7.87
N LEU A 186 10.78 15.90 -7.05
CA LEU A 186 10.99 16.13 -5.62
C LEU A 186 12.16 17.07 -5.34
N TYR A 187 13.24 17.05 -6.13
CA TYR A 187 14.30 18.03 -5.96
C TYR A 187 13.77 19.46 -6.16
N SER A 188 13.01 19.69 -7.23
CA SER A 188 12.39 20.98 -7.52
C SER A 188 11.38 21.38 -6.43
N TYR A 189 10.50 20.46 -6.05
CA TYR A 189 9.47 20.68 -5.05
C TYR A 189 10.06 21.01 -3.67
N PHE A 190 11.01 20.22 -3.19
CA PHE A 190 11.66 20.43 -1.89
C PHE A 190 12.49 21.71 -1.87
N SER A 191 13.18 22.02 -2.98
CA SER A 191 13.94 23.26 -3.11
C SER A 191 13.06 24.50 -2.99
N GLU A 192 11.85 24.45 -3.55
CA GLU A 192 10.92 25.58 -3.55
C GLU A 192 10.14 25.71 -2.24
N PHE A 193 9.56 24.61 -1.75
CA PHE A 193 8.56 24.63 -0.68
C PHE A 193 9.07 24.17 0.67
N TRP A 194 10.19 23.45 0.73
CA TRP A 194 10.81 22.95 1.95
C TRP A 194 12.29 23.33 2.10
N PRO A 195 12.68 24.60 1.84
CA PRO A 195 14.07 24.99 1.82
C PRO A 195 14.74 24.81 3.19
N GLY A 196 15.76 23.96 3.23
CA GLY A 196 16.55 23.69 4.43
C GLY A 196 15.94 22.66 5.38
N PHE A 197 14.80 22.05 5.04
CA PHE A 197 14.32 20.85 5.73
C PHE A 197 15.21 19.66 5.36
N THR A 198 15.55 18.82 6.34
CA THR A 198 16.51 17.71 6.16
C THR A 198 16.03 16.46 6.88
N ILE A 199 16.56 15.30 6.50
CA ILE A 199 16.25 14.03 7.17
C ILE A 199 16.60 14.06 8.66
N ASP A 200 17.70 14.71 9.05
CA ASP A 200 18.08 14.89 10.46
C ASP A 200 17.04 15.71 11.25
N MET A 201 16.34 16.66 10.60
CA MET A 201 15.26 17.41 11.23
C MET A 201 14.03 16.53 11.41
N PHE A 202 13.65 15.77 10.37
CA PHE A 202 12.56 14.80 10.47
C PHE A 202 12.80 13.79 11.61
N ASP A 203 13.98 13.18 11.70
CA ASP A 203 14.33 12.22 12.75
C ASP A 203 14.29 12.83 14.17
N ALA A 204 14.47 14.14 14.27
CA ALA A 204 14.46 14.87 15.55
C ALA A 204 13.06 15.39 15.95
N GLU A 205 12.12 15.41 15.01
CA GLU A 205 10.79 15.99 15.22
C GLU A 205 9.86 15.07 16.01
N THR A 206 9.08 15.70 16.88
CA THR A 206 7.96 15.05 17.57
C THR A 206 6.66 15.25 16.81
N GLU A 207 5.63 14.48 17.15
CA GLU A 207 4.28 14.72 16.61
C GLU A 207 3.77 16.13 16.93
N GLU A 208 4.13 16.71 18.10
CA GLU A 208 3.79 18.09 18.44
C GLU A 208 4.48 19.10 17.51
N ASP A 209 5.72 18.83 17.08
CA ASP A 209 6.43 19.71 16.13
C ASP A 209 5.76 19.69 14.75
N LYS A 210 5.31 18.51 14.29
CA LYS A 210 4.57 18.35 13.02
C LYS A 210 3.21 19.05 13.08
N GLU A 211 2.44 18.83 14.15
CA GLU A 211 1.16 19.51 14.38
C GLU A 211 1.33 21.05 14.42
N ALA A 212 2.41 21.53 15.04
CA ALA A 212 2.69 22.96 15.13
C ALA A 212 3.16 23.59 13.81
N ARG A 213 3.67 22.80 12.85
CA ARG A 213 4.05 23.27 11.50
C ARG A 213 2.84 23.57 10.63
N TYR A 214 1.74 22.84 10.80
CA TYR A 214 0.59 22.97 9.92
C TYR A 214 0.00 24.40 9.93
N THR A 215 -0.11 24.98 8.73
CA THR A 215 -0.92 26.16 8.48
C THR A 215 -1.69 25.98 7.16
N PRO A 216 -2.96 26.42 7.08
CA PRO A 216 -3.77 26.26 5.87
C PRO A 216 -3.32 27.14 4.69
N ASP A 217 -2.42 28.11 4.92
CA ASP A 217 -1.83 28.92 3.85
C ASP A 217 -0.60 28.23 3.21
N GLU A 218 -0.08 27.16 3.83
CA GLU A 218 1.11 26.42 3.39
C GLU A 218 0.84 24.96 3.03
N PHE A 219 -0.15 24.30 3.64
CA PHE A 219 -0.41 22.87 3.46
C PHE A 219 -1.87 22.60 3.13
N VAL A 220 -2.11 21.61 2.27
CA VAL A 220 -3.47 21.19 1.89
C VAL A 220 -4.17 20.41 3.00
N THR A 221 -3.40 19.70 3.84
CA THR A 221 -3.86 18.93 5.00
C THR A 221 -2.84 19.06 6.14
N ASP A 222 -3.22 18.64 7.34
CA ASP A 222 -2.28 18.48 8.46
C ASP A 222 -1.27 17.36 8.19
N TYR A 223 -1.69 16.29 7.51
CA TYR A 223 -0.81 15.21 7.10
C TYR A 223 0.28 15.66 6.12
N ALA A 224 -0.04 16.56 5.19
CA ALA A 224 0.94 17.19 4.30
C ALA A 224 2.05 17.96 5.07
N ALA A 225 1.83 18.38 6.32
CA ALA A 225 2.84 19.06 7.12
C ALA A 225 3.84 18.10 7.79
N THR A 226 3.68 16.79 7.65
CA THR A 226 4.51 15.78 8.34
C THR A 226 5.92 15.73 7.77
N ILE A 227 6.06 15.55 6.45
CA ILE A 227 7.32 15.54 5.72
C ILE A 227 7.14 16.04 4.27
N PRO A 228 8.23 16.47 3.60
CA PRO A 228 8.16 16.97 2.23
C PRO A 228 7.55 15.99 1.22
N THR A 229 7.80 14.70 1.36
CA THR A 229 7.31 13.67 0.44
C THR A 229 5.80 13.48 0.54
N GLU A 230 5.26 13.45 1.77
CA GLU A 230 3.81 13.43 2.00
C GLU A 230 3.13 14.72 1.54
N ASP A 231 3.78 15.88 1.71
CA ASP A 231 3.27 17.13 1.16
C ASP A 231 3.11 17.08 -0.36
N ALA A 232 4.12 16.55 -1.06
CA ALA A 232 4.07 16.42 -2.52
C ALA A 232 2.95 15.46 -2.96
N ALA A 233 2.79 14.32 -2.27
CA ALA A 233 1.75 13.33 -2.58
C ALA A 233 0.34 13.85 -2.29
N GLU A 234 0.13 14.52 -1.15
CA GLU A 234 -1.13 15.17 -0.79
C GLU A 234 -1.48 16.28 -1.78
N VAL A 235 -0.52 17.13 -2.14
CA VAL A 235 -0.73 18.20 -3.14
C VAL A 235 -1.04 17.61 -4.52
N PHE A 236 -0.41 16.51 -4.91
CA PHE A 236 -0.70 15.83 -6.17
C PHE A 236 -2.15 15.33 -6.19
N ALA A 237 -2.61 14.69 -5.12
CA ALA A 237 -3.99 14.22 -5.01
C ALA A 237 -5.00 15.38 -5.09
N GLU A 238 -4.79 16.46 -4.36
CA GLU A 238 -5.65 17.64 -4.41
C GLU A 238 -5.62 18.34 -5.77
N TRP A 239 -4.45 18.43 -6.42
CA TRP A 239 -4.31 18.99 -7.77
C TRP A 239 -5.09 18.17 -8.82
N VAL A 240 -5.02 16.83 -8.77
CA VAL A 240 -5.78 15.95 -9.66
C VAL A 240 -7.28 16.14 -9.46
N LEU A 241 -7.74 16.20 -8.20
CA LEU A 241 -9.16 16.29 -7.86
C LEU A 241 -9.75 17.69 -8.07
N ALA A 242 -8.94 18.75 -8.03
CA ALA A 242 -9.41 20.13 -8.17
C ALA A 242 -10.09 20.42 -9.51
N ASP A 243 -11.34 20.91 -9.48
CA ASP A 243 -12.07 21.39 -10.66
C ASP A 243 -11.43 22.64 -11.28
N GLU A 244 -11.03 23.58 -10.41
CA GLU A 244 -10.31 24.79 -10.78
C GLU A 244 -9.15 24.99 -9.83
N LEU A 245 -7.95 25.26 -10.37
CA LEU A 245 -6.80 25.56 -9.53
C LEU A 245 -6.90 26.97 -8.96
N PRO A 246 -6.46 27.18 -7.70
CA PRO A 246 -6.46 28.51 -7.12
C PRO A 246 -5.55 29.45 -7.94
N THR A 247 -5.84 30.75 -7.90
CA THR A 247 -5.07 31.80 -8.59
C THR A 247 -4.42 32.79 -7.62
N GLY A 248 -4.48 32.52 -6.32
CA GLY A 248 -3.81 33.32 -5.32
C GLY A 248 -2.30 33.01 -5.24
N GLU A 249 -1.68 33.68 -4.28
CA GLU A 249 -0.22 33.76 -4.10
C GLU A 249 0.22 33.15 -2.75
N SER A 250 -0.66 32.40 -2.07
CA SER A 250 -0.28 31.64 -0.89
C SER A 250 0.70 30.52 -1.29
N VAL A 251 1.40 29.94 -0.31
CA VAL A 251 2.32 28.82 -0.57
C VAL A 251 1.52 27.62 -1.06
N VAL A 252 0.38 27.31 -0.43
CA VAL A 252 -0.49 26.21 -0.86
C VAL A 252 -1.05 26.41 -2.28
N ASP A 253 -1.37 27.64 -2.67
CA ASP A 253 -1.83 27.94 -4.03
C ASP A 253 -0.74 27.70 -5.09
N ASN A 254 0.52 27.99 -4.76
CA ASN A 254 1.66 27.70 -5.62
C ASN A 254 1.93 26.20 -5.71
N LYS A 255 1.89 25.48 -4.59
CA LYS A 255 2.03 24.01 -4.54
C LYS A 255 0.98 23.33 -5.43
N LEU A 256 -0.29 23.72 -5.31
CA LEU A 256 -1.39 23.18 -6.13
C LEU A 256 -1.25 23.44 -7.63
N ARG A 257 -0.37 24.34 -8.06
CA ARG A 257 -0.05 24.57 -9.49
C ARG A 257 1.29 23.97 -9.91
N PHE A 258 2.09 23.46 -8.98
CA PHE A 258 3.45 22.98 -9.26
C PHE A 258 3.48 21.93 -10.38
N PHE A 259 2.55 20.97 -10.35
CA PHE A 259 2.53 19.88 -11.32
C PHE A 259 2.08 20.29 -12.74
N GLU A 260 1.55 21.51 -12.92
CA GLU A 260 1.20 22.05 -14.25
C GLU A 260 2.44 22.30 -15.13
N ASP A 261 3.62 22.39 -14.53
CA ASP A 261 4.88 22.60 -15.26
C ASP A 261 5.42 21.31 -15.92
N TYR A 262 4.78 20.16 -15.69
CA TYR A 262 5.17 18.84 -16.18
C TYR A 262 4.08 18.25 -17.10
N PRO A 263 4.17 18.44 -18.43
CA PRO A 263 3.11 18.05 -19.37
C PRO A 263 2.70 16.57 -19.29
N GLU A 264 3.64 15.67 -19.02
CA GLU A 264 3.39 14.24 -18.82
C GLU A 264 2.52 13.96 -17.59
N LEU A 265 2.67 14.74 -16.51
CA LEU A 265 1.82 14.62 -15.33
C LEU A 265 0.44 15.21 -15.58
N VAL A 266 0.34 16.28 -16.36
CA VAL A 266 -0.94 16.85 -16.80
C VAL A 266 -1.74 15.82 -17.64
N GLU A 267 -1.08 15.08 -18.54
CA GLU A 267 -1.72 14.00 -19.31
C GLU A 267 -2.25 12.87 -18.41
N ILE A 268 -1.52 12.52 -17.35
CA ILE A 268 -1.97 11.57 -16.33
C ILE A 268 -3.20 12.13 -15.60
N ARG A 269 -3.13 13.37 -15.10
CA ARG A 269 -4.25 14.03 -14.42
C ARG A 269 -5.51 14.02 -15.26
N ASP A 270 -5.42 14.39 -16.53
CA ASP A 270 -6.57 14.42 -17.44
C ASP A 270 -7.18 13.02 -17.63
N SER A 271 -6.34 11.99 -17.70
CA SER A 271 -6.79 10.59 -17.82
C SER A 271 -7.49 10.10 -16.56
N VAL A 272 -6.91 10.37 -15.38
CA VAL A 272 -7.50 10.02 -14.08
C VAL A 272 -8.83 10.74 -13.88
N ARG A 273 -8.88 12.05 -14.14
CA ARG A 273 -10.13 12.84 -14.04
C ARG A 273 -11.22 12.30 -14.98
N ALA A 274 -10.85 11.88 -16.19
CA ALA A 274 -11.80 11.25 -17.11
C ALA A 274 -12.35 9.92 -16.56
N ALA A 275 -11.51 9.10 -15.91
CA ALA A 275 -11.93 7.86 -15.25
C ALA A 275 -12.81 8.12 -14.00
N LEU A 276 -12.61 9.24 -13.31
CA LEU A 276 -13.46 9.74 -12.21
C LEU A 276 -14.74 10.43 -12.69
N ALA A 277 -14.87 10.72 -13.99
CA ALA A 277 -15.93 11.54 -14.58
C ALA A 277 -16.00 12.98 -14.02
N LEU A 278 -14.84 13.58 -13.77
CA LEU A 278 -14.64 14.99 -13.37
C LEU A 278 -14.31 15.93 -14.55
#